data_AF-A0A258BB90-F1
#
_entry.id   AF-A0A258BB90-F1
#
_cell.length_a   1.000
_cell.length_b   1.000
_cell.length_c   1.000
_cell.angle_alpha   90.00
_cell.angle_beta   90.00
_cell.angle_gamma   90.00
#
_symmetry.space_group_name_H-M   'P 1'
#
loop_
_entity.id
_entity.type
_entity.pdbx_description
1 polymer ?
#
loop_
_entity_poly.entity_id
_entity_poly.type
_entity_poly.pdbx_seq_one_letter_code
_entity_poly.pdbx_strand_id
1 'polypeptide(L)'
;KGVEPTEELKTTLRNWVRREIGPIASPDVIQWAPSLPKTRSGKIMRRVLRKIAEGQPEALGDISTLADPSVVADLIKGANIKADA
;
A
#
# COMPACT_ATOMS: atom_id res chain seq x y z
N LYS A 1 -8.78 -17.50 -3.08
CA LYS A 1 -9.49 -17.11 -1.84
C LYS A 1 -8.65 -16.06 -1.14
N GLY A 2 -9.22 -14.90 -0.82
CA GLY A 2 -8.56 -13.88 -0.01
C GLY A 2 -8.63 -14.22 1.48
N VAL A 3 -7.87 -13.50 2.31
CA VAL A 3 -7.95 -13.54 3.77
C VAL A 3 -8.63 -12.25 4.22
N GLU A 4 -9.58 -12.35 5.15
CA GLU A 4 -10.23 -11.17 5.72
C GLU A 4 -9.23 -10.39 6.60
N PRO A 5 -9.13 -9.07 6.41
CA PRO A 5 -8.33 -8.22 7.29
C PRO A 5 -8.84 -8.25 8.73
N THR A 6 -7.97 -8.63 9.67
CA THR A 6 -8.24 -8.49 11.11
C THR A 6 -7.07 -7.81 11.83
N GLU A 7 -7.32 -7.29 13.04
CA GLU A 7 -6.26 -6.67 13.84
C GLU A 7 -5.26 -7.71 14.39
N GLU A 8 -5.72 -8.93 14.64
CA GLU A 8 -4.86 -10.07 15.00
C GLU A 8 -3.91 -10.41 13.84
N LEU A 9 -4.42 -10.41 12.61
CA LEU A 9 -3.60 -10.65 11.42
C LEU A 9 -2.59 -9.52 11.24
N LYS A 10 -2.99 -8.25 11.41
CA LYS A 10 -2.08 -7.10 11.33
C LYS A 10 -0.93 -7.22 12.35
N THR A 11 -1.26 -7.55 13.60
CA THR A 11 -0.30 -7.76 14.68
C THR A 11 0.65 -8.92 14.36
N THR A 12 0.10 -10.02 13.84
CA THR A 12 0.88 -11.20 13.42
C THR A 12 1.89 -10.84 12.34
N LEU A 13 1.48 -10.11 11.31
CA LEU A 13 2.38 -9.67 10.23
C LEU A 13 3.48 -8.73 10.73
N ARG A 14 3.14 -7.76 11.57
CA ARG A 14 4.14 -6.84 12.16
C ARG A 14 5.17 -7.59 13.00
N ASN A 15 4.71 -8.50 13.85
CA ASN A 15 5.59 -9.31 14.70
C ASN A 15 6.45 -10.29 13.89
N TRP A 16 5.91 -10.80 12.78
CA TRP A 16 6.67 -11.63 11.86
C TRP A 16 7.85 -10.86 11.26
N VAL A 17 7.63 -9.67 10.71
CA VAL A 17 8.73 -8.84 10.17
C VAL A 17 9.76 -8.48 11.26
N ARG A 18 9.29 -8.15 12.47
CA ARG A 18 10.15 -7.88 13.62
C ARG A 18 11.05 -9.08 13.96
N ARG A 19 10.53 -10.30 13.86
CA ARG A 19 11.28 -11.53 14.13
C ARG A 19 12.29 -11.85 13.03
N GLU A 20 11.89 -11.72 11.76
CA GLU A 20 12.71 -12.12 10.62
C GLU A 20 13.84 -11.13 10.30
N ILE A 21 13.63 -9.83 10.52
CA ILE A 21 14.60 -8.78 10.16
C ILE A 21 15.08 -8.01 11.39
N GLY A 22 14.18 -7.71 12.32
CA GLY A 22 14.50 -7.01 13.56
C GLY A 22 13.57 -5.84 13.87
N PRO A 23 13.70 -5.23 15.07
CA PRO A 23 12.89 -4.09 15.50
C PRO A 23 12.86 -2.92 14.51
N ILE A 24 13.98 -2.61 13.87
CA ILE A 24 14.12 -1.46 12.96
C ILE A 24 13.33 -1.60 11.66
N ALA A 25 12.98 -2.83 11.26
CA ALA A 25 12.22 -3.10 10.04
C ALA A 25 10.71 -3.31 10.31
N SER A 26 10.27 -3.21 11.57
CA SER A 26 8.87 -3.41 11.92
C SER A 26 8.00 -2.35 11.23
N PRO A 27 7.00 -2.73 10.41
CA PRO A 27 6.18 -1.74 9.72
C PRO A 27 5.34 -0.93 10.70
N ASP A 28 5.42 0.40 10.62
CA ASP A 28 4.59 1.30 11.42
C ASP A 28 3.12 1.25 11.01
N VAL A 29 2.89 1.17 9.70
CA VAL A 29 1.55 1.12 9.10
C VAL A 29 1.47 -0.08 8.17
N ILE A 30 0.38 -0.85 8.29
CA ILE A 30 0.00 -1.89 7.34
C ILE A 30 -1.35 -1.49 6.75
N GLN A 31 -1.34 -1.16 5.46
CA GLN A 31 -2.54 -0.86 4.69
C GLN A 31 -3.00 -2.12 3.96
N TRP A 32 -4.26 -2.50 4.18
CA TRP A 32 -4.91 -3.53 3.38
C TRP A 32 -5.32 -2.94 2.03
N ALA A 33 -5.10 -3.70 0.96
CA ALA A 33 -5.42 -3.28 -0.39
C ALA A 33 -6.10 -4.41 -1.17
N PRO A 34 -7.14 -4.13 -1.98
CA PRO A 34 -7.78 -5.13 -2.81
C PRO A 34 -6.84 -5.65 -3.90
N SER A 35 -5.97 -4.78 -4.43
CA SER A 35 -4.89 -5.15 -5.34
C SER A 35 -3.73 -4.14 -5.28
N LEU A 36 -2.60 -4.49 -5.91
CA LEU A 36 -1.43 -3.62 -6.03
C LEU A 36 -1.41 -2.95 -7.41
N PRO A 37 -0.89 -1.71 -7.52
CA PRO A 37 -0.79 -1.02 -8.79
C PRO A 37 0.28 -1.71 -9.63
N LYS A 38 -0.15 -2.50 -10.62
CA LYS A 38 0.73 -3.25 -11.51
C LYS A 38 0.63 -2.72 -12.92
N THR A 39 1.78 -2.69 -13.61
CA THR A 39 1.81 -2.42 -15.05
C THR A 39 1.14 -3.55 -15.84
N ARG A 40 0.84 -3.34 -17.11
CA ARG A 40 0.38 -4.40 -18.04
C ARG A 40 1.34 -5.60 -18.12
N SER A 41 2.62 -5.40 -17.80
CA SER A 41 3.64 -6.45 -17.71
C SER A 41 3.76 -7.08 -16.31
N GLY A 42 2.88 -6.72 -15.36
CA GLY A 42 2.84 -7.26 -14.00
C GLY A 42 3.80 -6.63 -12.98
N LYS A 43 4.62 -5.64 -13.38
CA LYS A 43 5.57 -4.98 -12.45
C LYS A 43 4.81 -4.09 -11.48
N ILE A 44 5.12 -4.16 -10.19
CA ILE A 44 4.52 -3.29 -9.16
C ILE A 44 5.09 -1.88 -9.30
N MET A 45 4.22 -0.90 -9.50
CA MET A 45 4.58 0.52 -9.54
C MET A 45 4.71 1.08 -8.12
N ARG A 46 5.78 0.70 -7.41
CA ARG A 46 6.03 1.15 -6.02
C ARG A 46 6.07 2.67 -5.85
N ARG A 47 6.39 3.41 -6.93
CA ARG A 47 6.35 4.88 -6.97
C ARG A 47 4.96 5.43 -6.63
N VAL A 48 3.89 4.79 -7.12
CA VAL A 48 2.49 5.17 -6.84
C VAL A 48 2.19 4.96 -5.35
N LEU A 49 2.53 3.78 -4.82
CA LEU A 49 2.36 3.46 -3.40
C LEU A 49 3.08 4.46 -2.49
N ARG A 50 4.32 4.83 -2.86
CA ARG A 50 5.10 5.81 -2.11
C ARG A 50 4.41 7.17 -2.06
N LYS A 51 3.95 7.67 -3.21
CA LYS A 51 3.30 8.99 -3.29
C LYS A 51 2.00 9.07 -2.52
N ILE A 52 1.23 7.99 -2.53
CA ILE A 52 0.04 7.86 -1.69
C ILE A 52 0.43 7.86 -0.21
N ALA A 53 1.44 7.07 0.20
CA ALA A 53 1.90 7.05 1.59
C ALA A 53 2.50 8.39 2.07
N GLU A 54 3.06 9.19 1.15
CA GLU A 54 3.58 10.55 1.41
C GLU A 54 2.48 11.61 1.50
N GLY A 55 1.21 11.28 1.29
CA GLY A 55 0.14 12.28 1.29
C GLY A 55 0.03 13.12 0.02
N GLN A 56 0.68 12.70 -1.08
CA GLN A 56 0.79 13.48 -2.34
C GLN A 56 0.23 12.69 -3.55
N PRO A 57 -1.06 12.29 -3.55
CA PRO A 57 -1.67 11.54 -4.65
C PRO A 57 -1.77 12.35 -5.96
N GLU A 58 -1.72 13.68 -5.90
CA GLU A 58 -1.67 14.54 -7.09
C GLU A 58 -0.32 14.47 -7.81
N ALA A 59 0.76 14.12 -7.11
CA ALA A 59 2.12 14.02 -7.65
C ALA A 59 2.45 12.61 -8.20
N LEU A 60 1.45 11.87 -8.66
CA LEU A 60 1.60 10.50 -9.19
C LEU A 60 2.22 10.43 -10.59
N GLY A 61 2.34 11.53 -11.33
CA GLY A 61 2.89 11.52 -12.69
C GLY A 61 2.19 10.51 -13.63
N ASP A 62 2.91 9.98 -14.62
CA ASP A 62 2.33 9.07 -15.61
C ASP A 62 2.02 7.68 -15.01
N ILE A 63 0.77 7.27 -15.13
CA ILE A 63 0.22 5.97 -14.71
C ILE A 63 -0.44 5.21 -15.88
N SER A 64 -0.29 5.67 -17.12
CA SER A 64 -0.89 5.08 -18.33
C SER A 64 -0.50 3.61 -18.56
N THR A 65 0.61 3.18 -17.98
CA THR A 65 1.14 1.81 -18.07
C THR A 65 0.48 0.83 -17.09
N LEU A 66 -0.34 1.31 -16.15
CA LEU A 66 -1.11 0.45 -15.25
C LEU A 66 -2.05 -0.45 -16.05
N ALA A 67 -2.17 -1.71 -15.60
CA ALA A 67 -3.16 -2.64 -16.12
C ALA A 67 -4.57 -2.24 -15.70
N ASP A 68 -4.69 -1.72 -14.48
CA ASP A 68 -5.94 -1.22 -13.90
C ASP A 68 -5.64 0.09 -13.16
N PRO A 69 -5.99 1.25 -13.73
CA PRO A 69 -5.83 2.54 -13.05
C PRO A 69 -6.77 2.73 -11.85
N SER A 70 -7.89 2.00 -11.75
CA SER A 70 -8.90 2.21 -10.71
C SER A 70 -8.39 1.87 -9.31
N VAL A 71 -7.44 0.93 -9.21
CA VAL A 71 -6.75 0.56 -7.96
C VAL A 71 -6.14 1.75 -7.23
N VAL A 72 -5.75 2.81 -7.96
CA VAL A 72 -5.17 4.02 -7.35
C VAL A 72 -6.18 4.70 -6.43
N ALA A 73 -7.45 4.79 -6.85
CA ALA A 73 -8.50 5.40 -6.04
C ALA A 73 -8.77 4.59 -4.76
N ASP A 74 -8.81 3.25 -4.87
CA ASP A 74 -8.98 2.36 -3.71
C ASP A 74 -7.83 2.51 -2.71
N LEU A 75 -6.60 2.61 -3.21
CA LEU A 75 -5.40 2.81 -2.39
C LEU A 75 -5.40 4.16 -1.69
N ILE A 76 -5.82 5.23 -2.36
CA ILE A 76 -5.95 6.56 -1.75
C ILE A 76 -7.00 6.54 -0.65
N LYS A 77 -8.17 5.94 -0.91
CA LYS A 77 -9.24 5.81 0.08
C LYS A 77 -8.81 5.01 1.30
N GLY A 78 -8.07 3.92 1.09
CA GLY A 78 -7.58 3.05 2.16
C GLY A 78 -6.40 3.61 2.94
N ALA A 79 -5.67 4.59 2.41
CA ALA A 79 -4.48 5.15 3.04
C ALA A 79 -4.78 6.02 4.27
N ASN A 80 -6.06 6.35 4.52
CA ASN A 80 -6.54 7.08 5.70
C ASN A 80 -5.68 8.31 6.03
N ILE A 81 -5.18 8.95 4.97
CA ILE A 81 -4.33 10.13 5.03
C ILE A 81 -5.20 11.21 5.64
N LYS A 82 -4.91 11.62 6.87
CA LYS A 82 -5.40 12.90 7.35
C LYS A 82 -4.81 13.93 6.40
N ALA A 83 -5.65 14.55 5.59
CA ALA A 83 -5.25 15.78 4.91
C ALA A 83 -4.87 16.73 6.05
N ASP A 84 -3.57 16.89 6.29
CA ASP A 84 -3.10 17.96 7.14
C ASP A 84 -3.60 19.26 6.50
N ALA A 85 -4.28 20.05 7.32
CA ALA A 85 -5.01 21.26 6.97
C ALA A 85 -4.13 22.33 6.30
#